data_AF-A0A1X1NIC5-F1
#
_entry.id   AF-A0A1X1NIC5-F1
#
_cell.length_a   1.000
_cell.length_b   1.000
_cell.length_c   1.000
_cell.angle_alpha   90.00
_cell.angle_beta   90.00
_cell.angle_gamma   90.00
#
_symmetry.space_group_name_H-M   'P 1'
#
loop_
_entity.id
_entity.type
_entity.pdbx_description
1 polymer ?
#
loop_
_entity_poly.entity_id
_entity_poly.type
_entity_poly.pdbx_seq_one_letter_code
_entity_poly.pdbx_strand_id
1 'polypeptide(L)'
;MRPSPHPKRILDLVLGSALLALAAPLLLAATVATALRCPPGGVFVTETRTGLDGRPFTLRHLPVRRFRLDALSRLPHVVRGEMSLVGPAPLPPGTPAADAPWRRSVRPGLTGLAQIRRSSTLPWDEPLLLDQHYVEHHWLGLDLALLLRTLRRVAGQARLSDADHRLRGYSAAD
;
A
#
# COMPACT_ATOMS: atom_id res chain seq x y z
N MET A 1 4.48 -1.75 29.71
CA MET A 1 5.78 -1.72 29.00
C MET A 1 5.56 -1.13 27.62
N ARG A 2 6.23 -0.03 27.26
CA ARG A 2 6.23 0.46 25.87
C ARG A 2 7.04 -0.56 25.07
N PRO A 3 6.50 -1.19 24.01
CA PRO A 3 7.30 -2.12 23.22
C PRO A 3 8.53 -1.38 22.68
N SER A 4 9.72 -1.95 22.91
CA SER A 4 10.96 -1.48 22.29
C SER A 4 10.74 -1.32 20.79
N PRO A 5 11.24 -0.26 20.14
CA PRO A 5 11.02 -0.08 18.71
C PRO A 5 11.63 -1.27 17.97
N HIS A 6 10.76 -2.17 17.49
CA HIS A 6 11.18 -3.27 16.63
C HIS A 6 11.98 -2.66 15.47
N PRO A 7 13.10 -3.26 15.03
CA PRO A 7 13.91 -2.69 13.94
C PRO A 7 13.08 -2.44 12.68
N LYS A 8 12.03 -3.24 12.46
CA LYS A 8 11.01 -3.05 11.42
C LYS A 8 10.30 -1.69 11.54
N ARG A 9 9.93 -1.29 12.77
CA ARG A 9 9.27 -0.01 13.02
C ARG A 9 10.17 1.19 12.76
N ILE A 10 11.47 1.07 13.05
CA ILE A 10 12.44 2.13 12.74
C ILE A 10 12.54 2.28 11.22
N LEU A 11 12.67 1.16 10.50
CA LEU A 11 12.69 1.15 9.04
C LEU A 11 11.41 1.77 8.45
N ASP A 12 10.23 1.39 8.95
CA ASP A 12 8.95 1.96 8.52
C ASP A 12 8.88 3.47 8.74
N LEU A 13 9.36 3.95 9.89
CA LEU A 13 9.31 5.37 10.22
C LEU A 13 10.29 6.17 9.38
N VAL A 14 11.52 5.68 9.20
CA VAL A 14 12.56 6.37 8.41
C VAL A 14 12.19 6.39 6.94
N LEU A 15 11.94 5.22 6.35
CA LEU A 15 11.60 5.11 4.93
C LEU A 15 10.21 5.69 4.65
N GLY A 16 9.24 5.48 5.54
CA GLY A 16 7.88 6.03 5.39
C GLY A 16 7.87 7.55 5.43
N SER A 17 8.60 8.16 6.37
CA SER A 17 8.76 9.63 6.43
C SER A 17 9.48 10.18 5.20
N ALA A 18 10.56 9.53 4.77
CA ALA A 18 11.30 9.95 3.57
C ALA A 18 10.45 9.87 2.30
N LEU A 19 9.75 8.74 2.09
CA LEU A 19 8.84 8.56 0.96
C LEU A 19 7.67 9.56 1.02
N LEU A 20 7.12 9.82 2.21
CA LEU A 20 6.05 10.79 2.36
C LEU A 20 6.53 12.21 2.00
N ALA A 21 7.70 12.62 2.48
CA ALA A 21 8.27 13.92 2.16
C ALA A 21 8.50 14.10 0.64
N LEU A 22 9.04 13.07 -0.01
CA LEU A 22 9.24 13.06 -1.47
C LEU A 22 7.92 13.06 -2.25
N ALA A 23 6.91 12.31 -1.77
CA ALA A 23 5.60 12.22 -2.41
C ALA A 23 4.67 13.39 -2.09
N ALA A 24 4.93 14.15 -1.02
CA ALA A 24 4.08 15.26 -0.56
C ALA A 24 3.72 16.28 -1.65
N PRO A 25 4.66 16.83 -2.45
CA PRO A 25 4.30 17.80 -3.50
C PRO A 25 3.38 17.18 -4.56
N LEU A 26 3.63 15.92 -4.94
CA LEU A 26 2.82 15.21 -5.91
C LEU A 26 1.43 14.88 -5.37
N LEU A 27 1.34 14.45 -4.11
CA LEU A 27 0.07 14.20 -3.42
C LEU A 27 -0.73 15.49 -3.29
N LEU A 28 -0.09 16.61 -2.93
CA LEU A 28 -0.73 17.92 -2.88
C LEU A 28 -1.30 18.31 -4.24
N ALA A 29 -0.48 18.25 -5.30
CA ALA A 29 -0.92 18.55 -6.65
C ALA A 29 -2.09 17.64 -7.10
N ALA A 30 -2.02 16.34 -6.80
CA ALA A 30 -3.09 15.40 -7.12
C ALA A 30 -4.38 15.69 -6.35
N THR A 31 -4.28 16.03 -5.06
CA THR A 31 -5.44 16.40 -4.24
C THR A 31 -6.10 17.70 -4.68
N VAL A 32 -5.31 18.69 -5.09
CA VAL A 32 -5.84 19.94 -5.68
C VAL A 32 -6.51 19.62 -7.02
N ALA A 33 -5.85 18.85 -7.89
CA ALA A 33 -6.40 18.50 -9.19
C ALA A 33 -7.72 17.71 -9.11
N THR A 34 -7.88 16.84 -8.11
CA THR A 34 -9.16 16.15 -7.86
C THR A 34 -10.18 17.04 -7.17
N ALA A 35 -9.77 17.89 -6.22
CA ALA A 35 -10.66 18.85 -5.57
C ALA A 35 -11.29 19.85 -6.56
N LEU A 36 -10.56 20.23 -7.61
CA LEU A 36 -11.08 21.10 -8.68
C LEU A 36 -12.13 20.41 -9.58
N ARG A 37 -12.23 19.07 -9.54
CA ARG A 37 -13.10 18.27 -10.42
C ARG A 37 -14.28 17.64 -9.69
N CYS A 38 -14.24 17.60 -8.36
CA CYS A 38 -15.20 16.90 -7.54
C CYS A 38 -15.86 17.85 -6.54
N PRO A 39 -17.12 17.61 -6.14
CA PRO A 39 -17.76 18.37 -5.07
C PRO A 39 -16.98 18.26 -3.76
N PRO A 40 -17.04 19.29 -2.89
CA PRO A 40 -16.39 19.29 -1.59
C PRO A 40 -16.83 18.06 -0.78
N GLY A 41 -15.85 17.28 -0.31
CA GLY A 41 -16.06 16.03 0.44
C GLY A 41 -15.80 14.75 -0.35
N GLY A 42 -15.72 14.79 -1.69
CA GLY A 42 -15.49 13.60 -2.54
C GLY A 42 -14.04 13.26 -2.84
N VAL A 43 -13.06 13.99 -2.27
CA VAL A 43 -11.64 13.89 -2.68
C VAL A 43 -10.98 12.61 -2.15
N PHE A 44 -11.31 12.20 -0.92
CA PHE A 44 -10.69 11.05 -0.28
C PHE A 44 -11.72 9.96 -0.02
N VAL A 45 -11.34 8.73 -0.33
CA VAL A 45 -12.10 7.54 0.06
C VAL A 45 -11.68 7.16 1.47
N THR A 46 -12.68 6.87 2.30
CA THR A 46 -12.51 6.52 3.70
C THR A 46 -13.12 5.15 3.96
N GLU A 47 -12.34 4.25 4.54
CA GLU A 47 -12.74 2.86 4.77
C GLU A 47 -12.22 2.39 6.13
N THR A 48 -13.03 1.67 6.89
CA THR A 48 -12.57 1.05 8.14
C THR A 48 -11.82 -0.24 7.84
N ARG A 49 -10.63 -0.38 8.41
CA ARG A 49 -9.74 -1.53 8.22
C ARG A 49 -9.24 -2.06 9.56
N THR A 50 -8.97 -3.35 9.62
CA THR A 50 -8.41 -4.00 10.81
C THR A 50 -6.89 -3.81 10.84
N GLY A 51 -6.39 -3.26 11.95
CA GLY A 51 -4.97 -3.02 12.22
C GLY A 51 -4.38 -4.02 13.23
N LEU A 52 -3.25 -3.63 13.81
CA LEU A 52 -2.55 -4.40 14.86
C LEU A 52 -3.46 -4.64 16.06
N ASP A 53 -3.36 -5.83 16.66
CA ASP A 53 -4.17 -6.31 17.79
C ASP A 53 -5.68 -6.32 17.48
N GLY A 54 -6.05 -6.33 16.20
CA GLY A 54 -7.45 -6.25 15.77
C GLY A 54 -8.08 -4.86 15.93
N ARG A 55 -7.29 -3.83 16.25
CA ARG A 55 -7.81 -2.47 16.42
C ARG A 55 -8.26 -1.90 15.06
N PRO A 56 -9.53 -1.51 14.90
CA PRO A 56 -9.96 -0.88 13.68
C PRO A 56 -9.33 0.51 13.57
N PHE A 57 -8.96 0.89 12.34
CA PHE A 57 -8.52 2.23 12.01
C PHE A 57 -9.17 2.69 10.71
N THR A 58 -9.28 4.00 10.56
CA THR A 58 -9.91 4.63 9.39
C THR A 58 -8.86 4.88 8.32
N LEU A 59 -8.82 4.02 7.30
CA LEU A 59 -7.95 4.15 6.15
C LEU A 59 -8.50 5.23 5.21
N ARG A 60 -7.75 6.33 5.07
CA ARG A 60 -8.09 7.42 4.16
C ARG A 60 -7.08 7.46 3.02
N HIS A 61 -7.56 7.47 1.79
CA HIS A 61 -6.68 7.48 0.61
C HIS A 61 -7.30 8.19 -0.59
N LEU A 62 -6.45 8.58 -1.54
CA LEU A 62 -6.85 9.20 -2.78
C LEU A 62 -7.24 8.10 -3.80
N PRO A 63 -8.43 8.11 -4.42
CA PRO A 63 -8.86 7.08 -5.37
C PRO A 63 -8.21 7.23 -6.77
N VAL A 64 -6.96 7.70 -6.85
CA VAL A 64 -6.24 7.92 -8.11
C VAL A 64 -5.19 6.83 -8.29
N ARG A 65 -5.41 5.94 -9.26
CA ARG A 65 -4.49 4.83 -9.56
C ARG A 65 -3.26 5.26 -10.37
N ARG A 66 -3.31 6.41 -11.05
CA ARG A 66 -2.20 6.95 -11.82
C ARG A 66 -1.01 7.18 -10.89
N PHE A 67 0.20 6.78 -11.32
CA PHE A 67 1.43 6.84 -10.52
C PHE A 67 1.34 6.23 -9.10
N ARG A 68 0.39 5.30 -8.86
CA ARG A 68 0.16 4.71 -7.53
C ARG A 68 -0.12 5.74 -6.43
N LEU A 69 -0.80 6.84 -6.77
CA LEU A 69 -1.16 7.88 -5.80
C LEU A 69 -2.11 7.35 -4.70
N ASP A 70 -2.88 6.32 -5.01
CA ASP A 70 -3.67 5.54 -4.04
C ASP A 70 -2.81 4.89 -2.96
N ALA A 71 -1.65 4.35 -3.30
CA ALA A 71 -0.72 3.77 -2.34
C ALA A 71 0.08 4.86 -1.59
N LEU A 72 0.56 5.89 -2.31
CA LEU A 72 1.34 6.98 -1.71
C LEU A 72 0.52 7.78 -0.70
N SER A 73 -0.76 8.02 -0.97
CA SER A 73 -1.66 8.74 -0.05
C SER A 73 -1.89 8.01 1.27
N ARG A 74 -1.52 6.74 1.38
CA ARG A 74 -1.59 5.93 2.61
C ARG A 74 -0.31 6.00 3.46
N LEU A 75 0.78 6.58 2.96
CA LEU A 75 2.04 6.76 3.72
C LEU A 75 1.86 7.48 5.08
N PRO A 76 0.96 8.46 5.24
CA PRO A 76 0.68 9.04 6.54
C PRO A 76 0.25 8.03 7.61
N HIS A 77 -0.45 6.95 7.22
CA HIS A 77 -0.85 5.87 8.14
C HIS A 77 0.34 5.03 8.61
N VAL A 78 1.39 4.91 7.78
CA VAL A 78 2.65 4.25 8.18
C VAL A 78 3.38 5.09 9.21
N VAL A 79 3.50 6.40 8.97
CA VAL A 79 4.14 7.33 9.92
C VAL A 79 3.40 7.35 11.26
N ARG A 80 2.06 7.41 11.25
CA ARG A 80 1.21 7.32 12.45
C ARG A 80 1.29 5.97 13.18
N GLY A 81 1.69 4.91 12.48
CA GLY A 81 1.86 3.57 13.07
C GLY A 81 0.64 2.67 13.01
N GLU A 82 -0.37 3.07 12.26
CA GLU A 82 -1.54 2.25 11.93
C GLU A 82 -1.18 1.17 10.89
N MET A 83 -0.23 1.48 10.00
CA MET A 83 0.27 0.59 8.96
C MET A 83 1.79 0.42 9.03
N SER A 84 2.29 -0.58 8.30
CA SER A 84 3.69 -0.85 7.98
C SER A 84 3.93 -0.62 6.49
N LEU A 85 5.18 -0.38 6.07
CA LEU A 85 5.50 -0.36 4.64
C LEU A 85 5.27 -1.75 4.02
N VAL A 86 5.68 -2.80 4.73
CA VAL A 86 5.52 -4.20 4.31
C VAL A 86 4.65 -4.96 5.30
N GLY A 87 3.65 -5.66 4.80
CA GLY A 87 2.70 -6.41 5.62
C GLY A 87 1.53 -6.99 4.83
N PRO A 88 0.67 -7.78 5.50
CA PRO A 88 -0.58 -8.27 4.92
C PRO A 88 -1.49 -7.13 4.47
N ALA A 89 -2.33 -7.38 3.46
CA ALA A 89 -3.23 -6.33 2.97
C ALA A 89 -4.26 -5.88 4.05
N PRO A 90 -4.58 -4.58 4.19
CA PRO A 90 -5.60 -4.14 5.12
C PRO A 90 -6.97 -4.73 4.73
N LEU A 91 -7.59 -5.49 5.63
CA LEU A 91 -8.89 -6.11 5.42
C LEU A 91 -9.99 -5.36 6.21
N PRO A 92 -11.25 -5.41 5.77
CA PRO A 92 -12.34 -4.81 6.50
C PRO A 92 -12.64 -5.61 7.78
N PRO A 93 -13.10 -4.94 8.86
CA PRO A 93 -13.46 -5.59 10.11
C PRO A 93 -14.63 -6.56 9.92
N GLY A 94 -14.68 -7.61 10.74
CA GLY A 94 -15.73 -8.64 10.68
C GLY A 94 -15.53 -9.69 9.57
N THR A 95 -14.42 -9.64 8.82
CA THR A 95 -14.05 -10.74 7.94
C THR A 95 -13.27 -11.81 8.72
N PRO A 96 -13.55 -13.12 8.55
CA PRO A 96 -12.83 -14.18 9.26
C PRO A 96 -11.30 -14.07 9.09
N ALA A 97 -10.86 -13.67 7.91
CA ALA A 97 -9.46 -13.45 7.60
C ALA A 97 -8.84 -12.26 8.37
N ALA A 98 -9.58 -11.15 8.55
CA ALA A 98 -9.12 -10.03 9.38
C ALA A 98 -9.06 -10.41 10.87
N ASP A 99 -9.87 -11.37 11.26
CA ASP A 99 -10.02 -11.77 12.66
C ASP A 99 -9.02 -12.85 13.10
N ALA A 100 -8.28 -13.41 12.14
CA ALA A 100 -7.25 -14.41 12.39
C ALA A 100 -6.16 -13.89 13.36
N PRO A 101 -5.82 -14.65 14.43
CA PRO A 101 -4.85 -14.23 15.44
C PRO A 101 -3.47 -13.90 14.87
N TRP A 102 -2.96 -14.74 13.95
CA TRP A 102 -1.68 -14.51 13.28
C TRP A 102 -1.69 -13.18 12.53
N ARG A 103 -2.81 -12.82 11.89
CA ARG A 103 -2.89 -11.59 11.09
C ARG A 103 -2.92 -10.33 11.94
N ARG A 104 -3.58 -10.40 13.10
CA ARG A 104 -3.65 -9.31 14.10
C ARG A 104 -2.33 -9.12 14.83
N SER A 105 -1.39 -10.07 14.77
CA SER A 105 -0.07 -9.96 15.41
C SER A 105 0.88 -8.99 14.71
N VAL A 106 0.58 -8.59 13.47
CA VAL A 106 1.38 -7.66 12.67
C VAL A 106 0.55 -6.48 12.19
N ARG A 107 1.23 -5.38 11.85
CA ARG A 107 0.56 -4.24 11.19
C ARG A 107 0.26 -4.58 9.73
N PRO A 108 -0.89 -4.13 9.19
CA PRO A 108 -1.16 -4.24 7.76
C PRO A 108 -0.16 -3.40 6.96
N GLY A 109 0.17 -3.88 5.76
CA GLY A 109 1.17 -3.31 4.88
C GLY A 109 0.62 -2.44 3.76
N LEU A 110 1.38 -1.42 3.35
CA LEU A 110 1.19 -0.76 2.05
C LEU A 110 1.50 -1.71 0.91
N THR A 111 2.59 -2.48 1.04
CA THR A 111 2.97 -3.58 0.15
C THR A 111 3.04 -4.89 0.90
N GLY A 112 3.00 -6.03 0.20
CA GLY A 112 3.07 -7.35 0.83
C GLY A 112 3.27 -8.47 -0.19
N LEU A 113 3.63 -9.66 0.29
CA LEU A 113 3.90 -10.83 -0.54
C LEU A 113 2.70 -11.16 -1.43
N ALA A 114 1.49 -11.24 -0.85
CA ALA A 114 0.25 -11.47 -1.59
C ALA A 114 -0.01 -10.39 -2.66
N GLN A 115 0.28 -9.12 -2.36
CA GLN A 115 0.05 -8.03 -3.30
C GLN A 115 1.01 -8.06 -4.48
N ILE A 116 2.27 -8.48 -4.26
CA ILE A 116 3.26 -8.63 -5.33
C ILE A 116 2.91 -9.82 -6.22
N ARG A 117 2.47 -10.95 -5.63
CA ARG A 117 2.11 -12.17 -6.37
C ARG A 117 0.65 -12.22 -6.84
N ARG A 118 -0.14 -11.17 -6.62
CA ARG A 118 -1.57 -11.10 -6.98
C ARG A 118 -1.88 -11.46 -8.45
N SER A 119 -0.94 -11.24 -9.36
CA SER A 119 -1.10 -11.55 -10.78
C SER A 119 -0.65 -12.97 -11.17
N SER A 120 -0.28 -13.80 -10.20
CA SER A 120 0.05 -15.21 -10.43
C SER A 120 -1.23 -16.04 -10.54
N THR A 121 -1.22 -17.04 -11.41
CA THR A 121 -2.29 -18.02 -11.59
C THR A 121 -2.01 -19.34 -10.88
N LEU A 122 -0.90 -19.43 -10.14
CA LEU A 122 -0.48 -20.66 -9.47
C LEU A 122 -1.37 -20.94 -8.23
N PRO A 123 -1.77 -22.21 -7.98
CA PRO A 123 -2.68 -22.55 -6.89
C PRO A 123 -2.18 -22.15 -5.49
N TRP A 124 -0.86 -22.18 -5.28
CA TRP A 124 -0.21 -21.83 -4.01
C TRP A 124 0.00 -20.33 -3.80
N ASP A 125 -0.39 -19.48 -4.76
CA ASP A 125 -0.34 -18.02 -4.63
C ASP A 125 -1.67 -17.45 -4.10
N GLU A 126 -2.41 -18.24 -3.31
CA GLU A 126 -3.60 -17.78 -2.62
C GLU A 126 -3.24 -16.62 -1.67
N PRO A 127 -3.94 -15.47 -1.73
CA PRO A 127 -3.57 -14.29 -0.95
C PRO A 127 -3.47 -14.52 0.56
N LEU A 128 -4.37 -15.34 1.13
CA LEU A 128 -4.35 -15.65 2.56
C LEU A 128 -3.14 -16.49 2.96
N LEU A 129 -2.80 -17.52 2.17
CA LEU A 129 -1.64 -18.36 2.41
C LEU A 129 -0.34 -17.57 2.30
N LEU A 130 -0.24 -16.67 1.31
CA LEU A 130 0.92 -15.79 1.16
C LEU A 130 1.04 -14.78 2.30
N ASP A 131 -0.08 -14.22 2.76
CA ASP A 131 -0.09 -13.33 3.93
C ASP A 131 0.30 -14.08 5.20
N GLN A 132 -0.20 -15.31 5.40
CA GLN A 132 0.17 -16.16 6.55
C GLN A 132 1.66 -16.52 6.52
N HIS A 133 2.16 -16.99 5.37
CA HIS A 133 3.56 -17.34 5.18
C HIS A 133 4.47 -16.14 5.47
N TYR A 134 4.08 -14.95 5.03
CA TYR A 134 4.79 -13.72 5.37
C TYR A 134 4.81 -13.48 6.89
N VAL A 135 3.67 -13.59 7.57
CA VAL A 135 3.62 -13.35 9.03
C VAL A 135 4.52 -14.32 9.78
N GLU A 136 4.56 -15.58 9.37
CA GLU A 136 5.38 -16.61 10.01
C GLU A 136 6.89 -16.43 9.76
N HIS A 137 7.29 -15.93 8.58
CA HIS A 137 8.70 -15.91 8.15
C HIS A 137 9.25 -14.50 7.90
N HIS A 138 8.58 -13.44 8.32
CA HIS A 138 9.05 -12.09 8.05
C HIS A 138 10.32 -11.77 8.86
N TRP A 139 11.32 -11.30 8.13
CA TRP A 139 12.53 -10.70 8.68
C TRP A 139 12.87 -9.48 7.83
N LEU A 140 13.77 -8.62 8.33
CA LEU A 140 14.03 -7.31 7.72
C LEU A 140 14.48 -7.36 6.26
N GLY A 141 15.26 -8.36 5.86
CA GLY A 141 15.70 -8.46 4.46
C GLY A 141 14.60 -8.98 3.53
N LEU A 142 13.65 -9.78 4.02
CA LEU A 142 12.45 -10.09 3.25
C LEU A 142 11.62 -8.82 3.02
N ASP A 143 11.47 -7.96 4.03
CA ASP A 143 10.82 -6.66 3.87
C ASP A 143 11.53 -5.81 2.82
N LEU A 144 12.86 -5.69 2.89
CA LEU A 144 13.65 -4.93 1.93
C LEU A 144 13.54 -5.50 0.51
N ALA A 145 13.55 -6.82 0.36
CA ALA A 145 13.36 -7.49 -0.93
C ALA A 145 11.97 -7.20 -1.52
N LEU A 146 10.93 -7.23 -0.70
CA LEU A 146 9.56 -6.88 -1.13
C LEU A 146 9.46 -5.39 -1.52
N LEU A 147 10.07 -4.49 -0.75
CA LEU A 147 10.13 -3.06 -1.10
C LEU A 147 10.83 -2.82 -2.42
N LEU A 148 12.00 -3.43 -2.62
CA LEU A 148 12.77 -3.31 -3.87
C LEU A 148 11.98 -3.87 -5.06
N ARG A 149 11.30 -5.01 -4.88
CA ARG A 149 10.47 -5.61 -5.92
C ARG A 149 9.27 -4.74 -6.27
N THR A 150 8.64 -4.11 -5.28
CA THR A 150 7.56 -3.13 -5.49
C THR A 150 8.07 -1.89 -6.22
N LEU A 151 9.22 -1.35 -5.82
CA LEU A 151 9.85 -0.21 -6.49
C LEU A 151 10.14 -0.52 -7.97
N ARG A 152 10.73 -1.69 -8.27
CA ARG A 152 10.98 -2.13 -9.65
C ARG A 152 9.70 -2.24 -10.47
N ARG A 153 8.62 -2.76 -9.88
CA ARG A 153 7.32 -2.86 -10.57
C ARG A 153 6.74 -1.47 -10.87
N VAL A 154 6.80 -0.54 -9.91
CA VAL A 154 6.30 0.83 -10.10
C VAL A 154 7.15 1.59 -11.13
N ALA A 155 8.48 1.47 -11.08
CA ALA A 155 9.38 2.08 -12.05
C ALA A 155 9.18 1.53 -13.47
N GLY A 156 8.92 0.22 -13.62
CA GLY A 156 8.55 -0.38 -14.90
C GLY A 156 7.24 0.19 -15.46
N GLN A 157 6.23 0.40 -14.62
CA GLN A 157 4.96 1.00 -15.05
C GLN A 157 5.09 2.48 -15.42
N ALA A 158 5.96 3.24 -14.75
CA ALA A 158 6.23 4.64 -15.11
C ALA A 158 6.85 4.75 -16.52
N ARG A 159 7.78 3.84 -16.86
CA ARG A 159 8.38 3.78 -18.21
C ARG A 159 7.35 3.46 -19.29
N LEU A 160 6.42 2.54 -19.03
CA LEU A 160 5.35 2.20 -19.97
C LEU A 160 4.38 3.38 -20.19
N SER A 161 3.99 4.07 -19.12
CA SER A 161 3.11 5.24 -19.23
C SER A 161 3.75 6.42 -19.97
N ASP A 162 5.07 6.55 -19.96
CA ASP A 162 5.80 7.57 -20.72
C ASP A 162 5.92 7.20 -22.20
N ALA A 163 6.08 5.91 -22.50
CA ALA A 163 6.08 5.39 -23.88
C ALA A 163 4.69 5.52 -24.55
N ASP A 164 3.60 5.23 -23.83
CA ASP A 164 2.23 5.33 -24.36
C ASP A 164 1.81 6.78 -24.65
N HIS A 165 2.43 7.78 -23.99
CA HIS A 165 2.16 9.19 -24.29
C HIS A 165 2.66 9.62 -25.70
N ARG A 166 3.52 8.83 -26.35
CA ARG A 166 4.04 9.10 -27.71
C ARG A 166 3.21 8.45 -28.84
N LEU A 167 2.22 7.61 -28.53
CA LEU A 167 1.40 6.90 -29.53
C LEU A 167 -0.06 7.36 -29.57
N ARG A 168 -0.35 8.63 -29.29
CA ARG A 168 -1.67 9.22 -29.60
C ARG A 168 -1.79 9.50 -31.11
N GLY A 169 -1.97 8.44 -31.89
CA GLY A 169 -2.16 8.52 -33.34
C GLY A 169 -3.09 7.46 -33.94
N TYR A 170 -3.47 6.41 -33.21
CA TYR A 170 -4.42 5.41 -33.72
C TYR A 170 -5.77 5.54 -33.01
N SER A 171 -6.59 6.46 -33.52
CA SER A 171 -8.03 6.28 -33.52
C SER A 171 -8.32 5.20 -34.55
N ALA A 172 -8.69 4.00 -34.12
CA ALA A 172 -9.28 3.03 -35.03
C ALA A 172 -10.60 3.63 -35.53
N ALA A 173 -10.56 4.12 -36.77
CA ALA A 173 -11.73 4.18 -37.62
C ALA A 173 -12.09 2.74 -38.01
N ASP A 174 -13.40 2.58 -38.23
CA ASP A 174 -14.15 1.44 -38.77
C ASP A 174 -14.55 0.32 -37.79
#